data_AF-A0A1G1ZXI9-F1
#
_entry.id   AF-A0A1G1ZXI9-F1
#
_cell.length_a   1.000
_cell.length_b   1.000
_cell.length_c   1.000
_cell.angle_alpha   90.00
_cell.angle_beta   90.00
_cell.angle_gamma   90.00
#
_symmetry.space_group_name_H-M   'P 1'
#
loop_
_entity.id
_entity.type
_entity.pdbx_description
1 polymer ?
#
loop_
_entity_poly.entity_id
_entity_poly.type
_entity_poly.pdbx_seq_one_letter_code
_entity_poly.pdbx_strand_id
1 'polypeptide(L)' 'MTTVTIPKKEYKELLDAKLHYEYLRQVMEGNVFAPPPTKDIKTIVKTLRETKRYNNQFLQSLKRGMRRSSYFGK' A
#
# COMPACT_ATOMS: atom_id res chain seq x y z
N MET A 1 -23.90 -33.50 16.57
CA MET A 1 -23.51 -32.12 16.92
C MET A 1 -23.24 -32.08 18.39
N THR A 2 -21.99 -31.86 18.78
CA THR A 2 -21.59 -31.86 20.19
C THR A 2 -21.72 -30.44 20.71
N THR A 3 -22.60 -30.22 21.69
CA THR A 3 -22.76 -28.90 22.31
C THR A 3 -21.59 -28.67 23.24
N VAL A 4 -20.69 -27.77 22.86
CA VAL A 4 -19.56 -27.36 23.70
C VAL A 4 -19.95 -26.09 24.44
N THR A 5 -20.00 -26.17 25.76
CA THR A 5 -20.33 -25.03 26.62
C THR A 5 -19.03 -24.46 27.18
N ILE A 6 -18.76 -23.18 26.90
CA ILE A 6 -17.57 -22.49 27.42
C ILE A 6 -17.97 -21.28 28.28
N PRO A 7 -17.14 -20.93 29.27
CA PRO A 7 -17.29 -19.68 30.01
C PRO A 7 -17.27 -18.46 29.10
N LYS A 8 -18.07 -17.44 29.44
CA LYS A 8 -18.14 -16.18 28.69
C LYS A 8 -16.80 -15.46 28.55
N LYS A 9 -15.92 -15.61 29.54
CA LYS A 9 -14.56 -15.02 29.51
C LYS A 9 -13.71 -15.67 28.42
N GLU A 10 -13.68 -17.00 28.40
CA GLU A 10 -12.94 -17.78 27.41
C GLU A 10 -13.45 -17.52 25.99
N TYR A 11 -14.78 -17.42 25.82
CA TYR A 11 -15.37 -17.01 24.54
C TYR A 11 -14.85 -15.65 24.05
N LYS A 12 -14.76 -14.66 24.93
CA LYS A 12 -14.27 -13.32 24.57
C LYS A 12 -12.79 -13.33 24.18
N GLU A 13 -11.97 -14.09 24.89
CA GLU A 13 -10.55 -14.23 24.58
C GLU A 13 -10.33 -14.89 23.21
N LEU A 14 -11.10 -15.95 22.92
CA LEU A 14 -11.06 -16.62 21.61
C LEU A 14 -11.55 -15.71 20.48
N LEU A 15 -12.60 -14.92 20.73
CA LEU A 15 -13.12 -13.96 19.76
C LEU A 15 -12.08 -12.88 19.43
N ASP A 16 -11.43 -12.33 20.45
CA ASP A 16 -10.40 -11.30 20.28
C ASP A 16 -9.19 -11.85 19.52
N ALA A 17 -8.71 -13.04 19.89
CA ALA A 17 -7.62 -13.73 19.19
C ALA A 17 -7.95 -13.97 17.71
N LYS A 18 -9.19 -14.37 17.40
CA LYS A 18 -9.66 -14.56 16.03
C LYS A 18 -9.65 -13.24 15.25
N LEU A 19 -10.12 -12.14 15.84
CA LEU A 19 -10.15 -10.83 15.19
C LEU A 19 -8.74 -10.33 14.87
N HIS A 20 -7.79 -10.44 15.82
CA HIS A 20 -6.39 -10.08 15.58
C HIS A 20 -5.76 -10.93 14.48
N TYR A 21 -6.03 -12.23 14.47
CA TYR A 21 -5.56 -13.13 13.43
C TYR A 21 -6.11 -12.75 12.05
N GLU A 22 -7.41 -12.49 11.93
CA GLU A 22 -8.03 -12.09 10.66
C GLU A 22 -7.50 -10.75 10.17
N TYR A 23 -7.27 -9.78 11.08
CA TYR A 23 -6.65 -8.51 10.74
C TYR A 23 -5.23 -8.69 10.18
N LEU A 24 -4.37 -9.43 10.88
CA LEU A 24 -3.02 -9.71 10.42
C LEU A 24 -3.02 -10.49 9.10
N ARG A 25 -3.93 -11.46 8.97
CA ARG A 25 -4.10 -12.23 7.74
C ARG A 25 -4.46 -11.33 6.56
N GLN A 26 -5.40 -10.38 6.71
CA GLN A 26 -5.74 -9.43 5.65
C GLN A 26 -4.58 -8.52 5.28
N VAL A 27 -3.82 -8.03 6.28
CA VAL A 27 -2.62 -7.23 6.03
C VAL A 27 -1.59 -8.06 5.25
N MET A 28 -1.38 -9.33 5.61
CA MET A 28 -0.44 -10.23 4.95
C MET A 28 -0.92 -10.81 3.61
N GLU A 29 -2.23 -10.91 3.37
CA GLU A 29 -2.82 -11.22 2.06
C GLU A 29 -2.62 -10.05 1.08
N GLY A 30 -2.42 -8.83 1.60
CA GLY A 30 -1.83 -7.75 0.84
C GLY A 30 -0.41 -8.13 0.37
N ASN A 31 0.00 -7.60 -0.78
CA ASN A 31 1.33 -7.83 -1.33
C ASN A 31 2.38 -6.98 -0.56
N VAL A 32 2.52 -7.21 0.76
CA VAL A 32 3.33 -6.40 1.69
C VAL A 32 4.81 -6.37 1.29
N PHE A 33 5.27 -7.47 0.68
CA PHE A 33 6.63 -7.61 0.16
C PHE A 33 6.73 -7.35 -1.35
N ALA A 34 5.61 -7.02 -2.02
CA ALA A 34 5.72 -6.55 -3.39
C ALA A 34 6.44 -5.21 -3.38
N PRO A 35 7.34 -4.96 -4.35
CA PRO A 35 7.82 -3.62 -4.55
C PRO A 35 6.60 -2.69 -4.71
N PRO A 36 6.59 -1.51 -4.07
CA PRO A 36 5.52 -0.56 -4.25
C PRO A 36 5.29 -0.34 -5.75
N PRO A 37 4.04 -0.12 -6.19
CA PRO A 37 3.71 -0.06 -7.59
C PRO A 37 4.63 0.94 -8.29
N THR A 38 5.29 0.47 -9.36
CA THR A 38 6.20 1.26 -10.17
C THR A 38 5.47 2.53 -10.61
N LYS A 39 5.94 3.70 -10.17
CA LYS A 39 5.23 4.94 -10.49
C LYS A 39 5.53 5.33 -11.93
N ASP A 40 4.49 5.52 -12.74
CA ASP A 40 4.62 5.98 -14.12
C ASP A 40 5.12 7.45 -14.16
N ILE A 41 6.28 7.62 -14.80
CA ILE A 41 6.94 8.93 -15.00
C ILE A 41 6.00 9.90 -15.71
N LYS A 42 5.21 9.45 -16.69
CA LYS A 42 4.32 10.34 -17.46
C LYS A 42 3.21 10.87 -16.58
N THR A 43 2.58 10.00 -15.79
CA THR A 43 1.52 10.37 -14.84
C THR A 43 2.03 11.36 -13.80
N ILE A 44 3.21 11.14 -13.21
CA ILE A 44 3.81 12.08 -12.24
C ILE A 44 4.07 13.45 -12.87
N VAL A 45 4.68 13.49 -14.04
CA VAL A 45 4.99 14.78 -14.71
C VAL A 45 3.71 15.50 -15.13
N LYS A 46 2.66 14.76 -15.53
CA LYS A 46 1.35 15.31 -15.86
C LYS A 46 0.70 15.97 -14.64
N THR A 47 0.60 15.27 -13.51
CA THR A 47 -0.02 15.81 -12.30
C THR A 47 0.75 17.02 -11.77
N LEU A 48 2.09 16.98 -11.78
CA LEU A 48 2.91 18.13 -11.38
C LEU A 48 2.71 19.33 -12.31
N ARG A 49 2.54 19.12 -13.62
CA ARG A 49 2.24 20.19 -14.56
C ARG A 49 0.86 20.81 -14.29
N GLU A 50 -0.13 19.98 -13.97
CA GLU A 50 -1.50 20.44 -13.65
C GLU A 50 -1.54 21.34 -12.42
N THR A 51 -0.61 21.17 -11.46
CA THR A 51 -0.53 22.08 -10.30
C THR A 51 -0.16 23.52 -10.68
N LYS A 52 0.43 23.76 -11.86
CA LYS A 52 0.96 25.06 -12.31
C LYS A 52 1.99 25.71 -11.36
N ARG A 53 2.49 24.96 -10.36
CA ARG A 53 3.48 25.46 -9.37
C ARG A 53 4.92 25.38 -9.85
N TYR A 54 5.17 24.65 -10.93
CA TYR A 54 6.51 24.32 -11.39
C TYR A 54 6.71 24.78 -12.83
N ASN A 55 7.90 25.32 -13.11
CA ASN A 55 8.28 25.71 -14.47
C ASN A 55 8.65 24.48 -15.33
N ASN A 56 8.64 24.66 -16.66
CA ASN A 56 8.92 23.58 -17.59
C ASN A 56 10.34 23.02 -17.46
N GLN A 57 11.32 23.85 -17.12
CA GLN A 57 12.71 23.43 -16.96
C GLN A 57 12.86 22.42 -15.81
N PHE A 58 12.21 22.69 -14.67
CA PHE A 58 12.15 21.81 -13.51
C PHE A 58 11.45 20.50 -13.83
N LEU A 59 10.31 20.53 -14.51
CA LEU A 59 9.60 19.30 -14.88
C LEU A 59 10.45 18.40 -15.80
N GLN A 60 11.26 18.99 -16.69
CA GLN A 60 12.16 18.24 -17.56
C GLN A 60 13.42 17.72 -16.85
N SER A 61 13.96 18.44 -15.86
CA SER A 61 15.06 17.93 -15.04
C SER A 61 14.58 16.78 -14.15
N LEU A 62 13.39 16.91 -13.55
CA LEU A 62 12.76 15.87 -12.75
C LEU A 62 12.49 14.60 -13.57
N LYS A 63 11.90 14.74 -14.76
CA LYS A 63 11.69 13.62 -15.70
C LYS A 63 13.00 12.89 -16.03
N ARG A 64 14.09 13.64 -16.26
CA ARG A 64 15.41 13.06 -16.51
C ARG A 64 15.96 12.32 -15.28
N GLY A 65 15.78 12.87 -14.08
CA GLY A 65 16.16 12.22 -12.82
C GLY A 65 15.41 10.90 -12.59
N MET A 66 14.09 10.91 -12.75
CA MET A 66 13.26 9.71 -12.58
C MET A 66 13.63 8.59 -13.56
N ARG A 67 13.96 8.92 -14.82
CA ARG A 67 14.42 7.94 -15.83
C ARG A 67 15.73 7.23 -15.48
N ARG A 68 16.54 7.78 -14.57
CA ARG A 68 17.82 7.20 -14.13
C ARG A 68 17.64 6.22 -12.97
N SER A 69 16.46 6.15 -12.36
CA SER A 69 16.18 5.25 -11.25
C SER A 69 15.38 4.05 -11.73
N SER A 70 15.79 2.86 -11.27
CA SER A 70 15.09 1.58 -11.51
C SER A 70 13.73 1.49 -10.82
N TYR A 71 13.42 2.43 -9.92
CA TYR A 71 12.16 2.49 -9.18
C TYR A 71 10.98 3.03 -10.02
N PHE A 72 11.24 3.84 -11.05
CA PHE A 72 10.20 4.49 -11.83
C PHE A 72 9.93 3.78 -13.17
N GLY A 73 8.66 3.64 -13.53
CA GLY A 73 8.20 3.00 -14.75
C GLY A 73 8.13 3.99 -15.91
N LYS A 74 8.33 3.51 -17.14
CA LYS A 74 8.31 4.33 -18.37
C LYS A 74 6.92 4.82 -18.76
#